data_AF-X0Y9G3-F1
#
_entry.id   AF-X0Y9G3-F1
#
_cell.length_a   1.000
_cell.length_b   1.000
_cell.length_c   1.000
_cell.angle_alpha   90.00
_cell.angle_beta   90.00
_cell.angle_gamma   90.00
#
_symmetry.space_group_name_H-M   'P 1'
#
loop_
_entity.id
_entity.type
_entity.pdbx_description
1 polymer ?
#
loop_
_entity_poly.entity_id
_entity_poly.type
_entity_poly.pdbx_seq_one_letter_code
_entity_poly.pdbx_strand_id
1 'polypeptide(L)'
;IMWSELDLEQMEREENASTDPRSPEEVEAVVTMVRLELYNSGQPCGPKALRRRLQEHYSLKPLPSESTISRILARNGLTSGRTGWYEGEDPE
;
A
#
# COMPACT_ATOMS: atom_id res chain seq x y z
N ILE A 1 9.33 -37.55 15.81
CA ILE A 1 8.51 -36.57 15.05
C ILE A 1 8.46 -35.33 15.91
N MET A 2 9.32 -34.34 15.64
CA MET A 2 9.50 -33.12 16.47
C MET A 2 10.00 -31.94 15.60
N TRP A 3 9.56 -31.90 14.34
CA TRP A 3 9.93 -30.82 13.41
C TRP A 3 8.74 -29.92 13.06
N SER A 4 7.59 -30.09 13.72
CA SER A 4 6.35 -29.35 13.40
C SER A 4 6.15 -28.07 14.22
N GLU A 5 6.74 -27.99 15.42
CA GLU A 5 6.47 -26.90 16.38
C GLU A 5 7.52 -25.79 16.30
N LEU A 6 8.78 -26.16 16.01
CA LEU A 6 9.89 -25.22 15.84
C LEU A 6 9.84 -24.42 14.53
N ASP A 7 9.10 -24.94 13.54
CA ASP A 7 8.96 -24.35 12.20
C ASP A 7 7.88 -23.27 12.19
N LEU A 8 6.75 -23.50 12.88
CA LEU A 8 5.67 -22.51 13.04
C LEU A 8 6.13 -21.27 13.81
N GLU A 9 6.81 -21.44 14.95
CA GLU A 9 7.34 -20.29 15.70
C GLU A 9 8.45 -19.54 14.94
N GLN A 10 9.23 -20.22 14.10
CA GLN A 10 10.21 -19.56 13.23
C GLN A 10 9.52 -18.81 12.10
N MET A 11 8.53 -19.41 11.43
CA MET A 11 7.74 -18.74 10.41
C MET A 11 7.00 -17.51 10.96
N GLU A 12 6.38 -17.63 12.15
CA GLU A 12 5.75 -16.49 12.83
C GLU A 12 6.76 -15.43 13.27
N ARG A 13 7.98 -15.83 13.69
CA ARG A 13 9.05 -14.86 13.98
C ARG A 13 9.58 -14.19 12.73
N GLU A 14 9.72 -14.89 11.61
CA GLU A 14 10.19 -14.30 10.35
C GLU A 14 9.13 -13.35 9.75
N GLU A 15 7.85 -13.75 9.80
CA GLU A 15 6.72 -12.89 9.45
C GLU A 15 6.67 -11.64 10.34
N ASN A 16 6.86 -11.81 11.65
CA ASN A 16 6.92 -10.69 12.59
C ASN A 16 8.25 -9.90 12.54
N ALA A 17 9.38 -10.49 12.17
CA ALA A 17 10.67 -9.80 12.06
C ALA A 17 10.72 -8.92 10.81
N SER A 18 9.91 -9.23 9.79
CA SER A 18 9.66 -8.36 8.64
C SER A 18 8.71 -7.18 8.96
N THR A 19 8.40 -6.93 10.25
CA THR A 19 7.51 -5.85 10.72
C THR A 19 8.23 -4.58 11.14
N ASP A 20 9.45 -4.36 10.68
CA ASP A 20 10.04 -3.03 10.79
C ASP A 20 9.12 -2.00 10.12
N PRO A 21 8.91 -0.83 10.74
CA PRO A 21 8.08 0.21 10.16
C PRO A 21 8.68 0.60 8.81
N ARG A 22 7.89 0.41 7.73
CA ARG A 22 8.36 0.74 6.39
C ARG A 22 8.71 2.22 6.30
N SER A 23 9.76 2.53 5.55
CA SER A 23 10.12 3.92 5.26
C SER A 23 8.97 4.64 4.54
N PRO A 24 8.83 5.97 4.69
CA PRO A 24 7.82 6.74 3.97
C PRO A 24 7.84 6.49 2.46
N GLU A 25 9.04 6.33 1.88
CA GLU A 25 9.28 6.06 0.46
C GLU A 25 8.75 4.69 0.05
N GLU A 26 8.95 3.66 0.87
CA GLU A 26 8.39 2.32 0.62
C GLU A 26 6.87 2.30 0.76
N VAL A 27 6.32 3.02 1.75
CA VAL A 27 4.86 3.16 1.90
C VAL A 27 4.29 3.81 0.64
N GLU A 28 4.92 4.87 0.13
CA GLU A 28 4.53 5.56 -1.10
C GLU A 28 4.60 4.62 -2.32
N ALA A 29 5.69 3.86 -2.48
CA ALA A 29 5.83 2.91 -3.58
C ALA A 29 4.75 1.82 -3.55
N VAL A 30 4.44 1.26 -2.37
CA VAL A 30 3.38 0.25 -2.22
C VAL A 30 2.01 0.85 -2.54
N VAL A 31 1.71 2.05 -2.05
CA VAL A 31 0.45 2.75 -2.34
C VAL A 31 0.27 2.96 -3.85
N THR A 32 1.30 3.45 -4.54
CA THR A 32 1.30 3.68 -5.99
C THR A 32 1.12 2.38 -6.77
N MET A 33 1.84 1.32 -6.39
CA MET A 33 1.76 0.02 -7.05
C MET A 33 0.35 -0.59 -6.94
N VAL A 34 -0.23 -0.59 -5.72
CA VAL A 34 -1.58 -1.13 -5.50
C VAL A 34 -2.65 -0.29 -6.20
N ARG A 35 -2.45 1.03 -6.29
CA ARG A 35 -3.36 1.91 -7.03
C ARG A 35 -3.42 1.54 -8.51
N LEU A 36 -2.27 1.23 -9.11
CA LEU A 36 -2.16 0.82 -10.51
C LEU A 36 -2.70 -0.59 -10.74
N GLU A 37 -2.47 -1.51 -9.80
CA GLU A 37 -3.03 -2.86 -9.83
C GLU A 37 -4.56 -2.84 -9.87
N LEU A 38 -5.19 -2.11 -8.93
CA LEU A 38 -6.66 -1.95 -8.88
C LEU A 38 -7.21 -1.29 -10.14
N TYR A 39 -6.49 -0.31 -10.68
CA TYR A 39 -6.88 0.33 -11.93
C TYR A 39 -6.88 -0.63 -13.11
N ASN A 40 -5.78 -1.37 -13.27
CA ASN A 40 -5.60 -2.30 -14.37
C ASN A 40 -6.60 -3.47 -14.30
N SER A 41 -7.08 -3.82 -13.10
CA SER A 41 -8.13 -4.81 -12.90
C SER A 41 -9.56 -4.24 -12.99
N GLY A 42 -9.72 -2.95 -13.26
CA GLY A 42 -11.04 -2.28 -13.32
C GLY A 42 -11.74 -2.18 -11.97
N GLN A 43 -11.02 -2.33 -10.86
CA GLN A 43 -11.55 -2.30 -9.50
C GLN A 43 -11.57 -0.87 -8.92
N PRO A 44 -12.44 -0.60 -7.93
CA PRO A 44 -12.44 0.68 -7.22
C PRO A 44 -11.06 0.96 -6.61
N CYS A 45 -10.48 2.11 -6.95
CA CYS A 45 -9.09 2.44 -6.65
C CYS A 45 -8.93 3.78 -5.90
N GLY A 46 -10.02 4.36 -5.41
CA GLY A 46 -10.01 5.55 -4.56
C GLY A 46 -9.44 5.29 -3.16
N PRO A 47 -9.15 6.35 -2.37
CA PRO A 47 -8.41 6.25 -1.10
C PRO A 47 -8.95 5.21 -0.12
N LYS A 48 -10.27 5.15 0.05
CA LYS A 48 -10.94 4.17 0.92
C LYS A 48 -10.78 2.72 0.45
N ALA A 49 -10.96 2.48 -0.85
CA ALA A 49 -10.81 1.15 -1.43
C ALA A 49 -9.34 0.70 -1.38
N LEU A 50 -8.42 1.63 -1.61
CA LEU A 50 -6.99 1.40 -1.54
C LEU A 50 -6.54 1.07 -0.12
N ARG A 51 -6.97 1.86 0.88
CA ARG A 51 -6.66 1.59 2.29
C ARG A 51 -7.13 0.19 2.72
N ARG A 52 -8.32 -0.23 2.29
CA ARG A 52 -8.85 -1.58 2.56
C ARG A 52 -7.96 -2.66 1.92
N ARG A 53 -7.63 -2.53 0.64
CA ARG A 53 -6.73 -3.47 -0.06
C ARG A 53 -5.37 -3.59 0.64
N LEU A 54 -4.80 -2.47 1.07
CA LEU A 54 -3.53 -2.43 1.80
C LEU A 54 -3.61 -3.14 3.16
N GLN A 55 -4.71 -2.96 3.87
CA GLN A 55 -4.98 -3.64 5.15
C GLN A 55 -5.15 -5.15 4.99
N GLU A 56 -5.85 -5.57 3.94
CA GLU A 56 -6.18 -6.98 3.71
C GLU A 56 -5.00 -7.78 3.13
N HIS A 57 -4.10 -7.15 2.37
CA HIS A 57 -3.12 -7.89 1.55
C HIS A 57 -1.64 -7.45 1.66
N TYR A 58 -1.32 -6.27 2.20
CA TYR A 58 0.05 -5.71 2.11
C TYR A 58 0.74 -5.45 3.45
N SER A 59 0.08 -5.79 4.57
CA SER A 59 0.62 -5.72 5.94
C SER A 59 1.46 -4.46 6.22
N LEU A 60 0.97 -3.29 5.80
CA LEU A 60 1.67 -2.01 5.99
C LEU A 60 1.59 -1.57 7.46
N LYS A 61 2.75 -1.28 8.05
CA LYS A 61 2.89 -0.68 9.37
C LYS A 61 3.81 0.56 9.29
N PRO A 62 3.31 1.77 9.60
CA PRO A 62 1.91 2.11 9.85
C PRO A 62 1.07 2.06 8.55
N LEU A 63 -0.22 1.69 8.67
CA LEU A 63 -1.17 1.74 7.56
C LEU A 63 -1.54 3.20 7.26
N PRO A 64 -1.24 3.75 6.07
CA PRO A 64 -1.46 5.17 5.77
C PRO A 64 -2.95 5.53 5.76
N SER A 65 -3.31 6.65 6.38
CA SER A 65 -4.69 7.16 6.41
C SER A 65 -5.20 7.49 5.00
N GLU A 66 -6.53 7.59 4.84
CA GLU A 66 -7.12 7.98 3.55
C GLU A 66 -6.56 9.34 3.06
N SER A 67 -6.36 10.31 3.95
CA SER A 67 -5.76 11.61 3.61
C SER A 67 -4.28 11.50 3.21
N THR A 68 -3.51 10.59 3.81
CA THR A 68 -2.13 10.32 3.39
C THR A 68 -2.09 9.66 2.02
N ILE A 69 -2.97 8.68 1.79
CA ILE A 69 -3.14 8.06 0.48
C ILE A 69 -3.49 9.11 -0.58
N SER A 70 -4.48 9.98 -0.34
CA SER A 70 -4.85 11.02 -1.30
C SER A 70 -3.68 11.94 -1.66
N ARG A 71 -2.85 12.32 -0.69
CA ARG A 71 -1.66 13.15 -0.94
C ARG A 71 -0.59 12.40 -1.75
N ILE A 72 -0.38 11.12 -1.47
CA ILE A 72 0.53 10.28 -2.26
C ILE A 72 0.01 10.18 -3.71
N LEU A 73 -1.28 9.90 -3.88
CA LEU A 73 -1.89 9.81 -5.21
C LEU A 73 -1.80 11.13 -5.97
N ALA A 74 -2.05 12.26 -5.30
CA ALA A 74 -1.80 13.58 -5.86
C ALA A 74 -0.36 13.66 -6.34
N ARG A 75 0.63 13.59 -5.44
CA ARG A 75 2.07 13.69 -5.74
C ARG A 75 2.58 12.87 -6.92
N ASN A 76 1.93 11.75 -7.21
CA ASN A 76 2.32 10.82 -8.27
C ASN A 76 1.46 10.98 -9.55
N GLY A 77 0.58 11.97 -9.63
CA GLY A 77 -0.34 12.18 -10.75
C GLY A 77 -1.31 11.01 -10.93
N LEU A 78 -1.85 10.46 -9.85
CA LEU A 78 -2.76 9.30 -9.86
C LEU A 78 -4.21 9.69 -9.50
N THR A 79 -4.54 10.97 -9.63
CA THR A 79 -5.85 11.56 -9.29
C THR A 79 -6.85 11.49 -10.45
N SER A 80 -6.38 11.62 -11.70
CA SER A 80 -7.24 11.61 -12.90
C SER A 80 -7.39 10.22 -13.52
N GLY A 81 -8.29 9.40 -12.96
CA GLY A 81 -8.90 8.20 -13.59
C GLY A 81 -8.00 7.04 -14.04
N ARG A 82 -6.74 7.28 -14.40
CA ARG A 82 -5.76 6.40 -15.04
C ARG A 82 -4.35 6.88 -14.68
N THR A 83 -4.00 8.12 -15.03
CA THR A 83 -2.72 8.84 -14.77
C THR A 83 -2.87 10.31 -15.19
N GLY A 84 -2.13 11.22 -14.58
CA GLY A 84 -2.21 12.66 -14.79
C GLY A 84 -2.79 13.40 -13.59
N TRP A 85 -2.45 14.68 -13.52
CA TRP A 85 -2.95 15.64 -12.55
C TRP A 85 -4.27 16.23 -13.04
N TYR A 86 -5.18 16.59 -12.14
CA TYR A 86 -6.28 17.47 -12.54
C TYR A 86 -5.71 18.85 -12.89
N GLU A 87 -6.42 19.61 -13.73
CA GLU A 87 -6.06 21.01 -13.98
C GLU A 87 -5.95 21.77 -12.65
N GLY A 88 -4.76 22.33 -12.39
CA GLY A 88 -4.45 23.03 -11.14
C GLY A 88 -3.84 22.17 -10.02
N GLU A 89 -3.61 20.87 -10.24
CA GLU A 89 -2.87 20.01 -9.29
C GLU A 89 -1.40 19.78 -9.69
N ASP A 90 -0.91 20.39 -10.78
CA ASP A 90 0.47 20.19 -11.25
C ASP A 90 1.50 20.35 -10.11
N PRO A 91 2.48 19.44 -9.99
CA PRO A 91 3.49 19.52 -8.95
C PRO A 91 4.44 20.68 -9.28
N GLU A 92 4.48 21.69 -8.41
CA GLU A 92 5.54 22.72 -8.40
C GLU A 92 6.92 22.11 -8.07
#